data_AF-A0A6F8PWT2-F1
#
_entry.id   AF-A0A6F8PWT2-F1
#
_cell.length_a   1.000
_cell.length_b   1.000
_cell.length_c   1.000
_cell.angle_alpha   90.00
_cell.angle_beta   90.00
_cell.angle_gamma   90.00
#
_symmetry.space_group_name_H-M   'P 1'
#
loop_
_entity.id
_entity.type
_entity.pdbx_description
1 polymer ?
#
loop_
_entity_poly.entity_id
_entity_poly.type
_entity_poly.pdbx_seq_one_letter_code
_entity_poly.pdbx_strand_id
1 'polypeptide(L)'
;MRIQLRFPIKGLFYYSAQQLFDLHLISQGRHLNLVLEPDNAFDANAIQIWLNLPEQTFLVGYIPRQLAKILRQHLSDAHIVALSNRISWHLHRGKTMEIELLLQTQLPWQSAIQATLFAIWLRQKHQWQRFAKRA
;
A
#
# COMPACT_ATOMS: atom_id res chain seq x y z
N MET A 1 6.53 -7.89 -18.44
CA MET A 1 6.34 -9.05 -17.55
C MET A 1 5.22 -8.74 -16.57
N ARG A 2 4.19 -9.59 -16.49
CA ARG A 2 3.15 -9.46 -15.47
C ARG A 2 3.69 -9.97 -14.14
N ILE A 3 3.49 -9.20 -13.07
CA ILE A 3 3.92 -9.55 -11.72
C ILE A 3 2.84 -9.24 -10.69
N GLN A 4 3.03 -9.83 -9.51
CA GLN A 4 2.18 -9.61 -8.36
C GLN A 4 3.05 -9.19 -7.17
N LEU A 5 2.84 -7.97 -6.69
CA LEU A 5 3.58 -7.40 -5.57
C LEU A 5 2.71 -7.41 -4.32
N ARG A 6 3.31 -7.82 -3.20
CA ARG A 6 2.70 -7.76 -1.87
C ARG A 6 3.52 -6.85 -0.98
N PHE A 7 2.91 -5.85 -0.36
CA PHE A 7 3.63 -4.92 0.52
C PHE A 7 2.69 -4.23 1.52
N PRO A 8 3.20 -3.78 2.68
CA PRO A 8 2.40 -3.03 3.65
C PRO A 8 2.11 -1.61 3.16
N ILE A 9 0.89 -1.12 3.41
CA ILE A 9 0.53 0.29 3.20
C ILE A 9 1.22 1.16 4.26
N LYS A 10 1.70 2.35 3.86
CA LYS A 10 2.28 3.35 4.77
C LYS A 10 1.28 4.45 5.09
N GLY A 11 1.43 5.06 6.26
CA GLY A 11 0.63 6.20 6.68
C GLY A 11 -0.75 5.85 7.27
N LEU A 12 -1.09 4.56 7.44
CA LEU A 12 -2.41 4.12 7.91
C LEU A 12 -2.90 4.82 9.20
N PHE A 13 -1.99 5.20 10.11
CA PHE A 13 -2.33 5.88 11.35
C PHE A 13 -2.77 7.35 11.16
N TYR A 14 -2.26 8.02 10.13
CA TYR A 14 -2.50 9.44 9.91
C TYR A 14 -3.78 9.71 9.10
N TYR A 15 -4.39 8.67 8.52
CA TYR A 15 -5.52 8.80 7.61
C TYR A 15 -6.75 8.01 8.10
N SER A 16 -7.85 8.13 7.37
CA SER A 16 -9.14 7.52 7.67
C SER A 16 -9.14 5.98 7.71
N ALA A 17 -8.00 5.31 7.49
CA ALA A 17 -7.91 3.84 7.44
C ALA A 17 -8.51 3.16 8.68
N GLN A 18 -8.34 3.77 9.86
CA GLN A 18 -8.97 3.30 11.09
C GLN A 18 -10.49 3.29 10.99
N GLN A 19 -11.06 4.45 10.70
CA GLN A 19 -12.50 4.65 10.62
C GLN A 19 -13.10 3.77 9.53
N LEU A 20 -12.42 3.65 8.39
CA LEU A 20 -12.83 2.78 7.30
C LEU A 20 -12.84 1.30 7.67
N PHE A 21 -11.92 0.86 8.53
CA PHE A 21 -11.93 -0.50 9.04
C PHE A 21 -13.05 -0.73 10.04
N ASP A 22 -13.24 0.19 10.98
CA ASP A 22 -14.29 0.11 12.00
C ASP A 22 -15.69 0.12 11.35
N LEU A 23 -15.87 0.89 10.28
CA LEU A 23 -17.07 0.92 9.44
C LEU A 23 -17.18 -0.25 8.43
N HIS A 24 -16.22 -1.19 8.43
CA HIS A 24 -16.17 -2.33 7.51
C HIS A 24 -16.15 -1.94 6.02
N LEU A 25 -15.69 -0.73 5.70
CA LEU A 25 -15.57 -0.18 4.34
C LEU A 25 -14.31 -0.67 3.62
N ILE A 26 -13.29 -1.07 4.37
CA ILE A 26 -12.12 -1.79 3.85
C ILE A 26 -12.16 -3.24 4.35
N SER A 27 -12.27 -4.18 3.41
CA SER A 27 -12.28 -5.62 3.65
C SER A 27 -11.35 -6.33 2.67
N GLN A 28 -10.95 -7.57 2.98
CA GLN A 28 -10.08 -8.33 2.08
C GLN A 28 -10.73 -8.52 0.70
N GLY A 29 -9.94 -8.31 -0.36
CA GLY A 29 -10.40 -8.33 -1.74
C GLY A 29 -11.01 -7.01 -2.20
N ARG A 30 -11.11 -5.98 -1.35
CA ARG A 30 -11.61 -4.66 -1.75
C ARG A 30 -10.64 -4.00 -2.72
N HIS A 31 -11.20 -3.47 -3.81
CA HIS A 31 -10.49 -2.64 -4.77
C HIS A 31 -10.13 -1.27 -4.18
N LEU A 32 -8.89 -0.86 -4.41
CA LEU A 32 -8.31 0.41 -4.02
C LEU A 32 -7.67 1.05 -5.25
N ASN A 33 -7.77 2.37 -5.35
CA ASN A 33 -7.24 3.12 -6.48
C ASN A 33 -5.88 3.71 -6.13
N LEU A 34 -4.95 3.63 -7.07
CA LEU A 34 -3.66 4.29 -6.97
C LEU A 34 -3.73 5.65 -7.66
N VAL A 35 -3.28 6.71 -6.98
CA VAL A 35 -3.24 8.07 -7.51
C VAL A 35 -1.83 8.62 -7.34
N LEU A 36 -1.28 9.20 -8.41
CA LEU A 36 0.06 9.77 -8.41
C LEU A 36 0.00 11.17 -7.80
N GLU A 37 0.94 11.50 -6.92
CA GLU A 37 1.04 12.82 -6.30
C GLU A 37 2.41 13.43 -6.63
N PRO A 38 2.61 13.92 -7.88
CA PRO A 38 3.90 14.46 -8.32
C PRO A 38 4.32 15.70 -7.54
N ASP A 39 3.35 16.50 -7.08
CA ASP A 39 3.58 17.79 -6.41
C ASP A 39 3.80 17.63 -4.89
N ASN A 40 3.99 16.39 -4.41
CA ASN A 40 4.28 16.12 -3.01
C ASN A 40 5.63 16.74 -2.60
N ALA A 41 5.61 17.62 -1.60
CA ALA A 41 6.79 18.35 -1.14
C ALA A 41 7.93 17.47 -0.60
N PHE A 42 7.66 16.22 -0.21
CA PHE A 42 8.64 15.31 0.41
C PHE A 42 9.10 14.20 -0.53
N ASP A 43 8.26 13.79 -1.49
CA ASP A 43 8.55 12.71 -2.42
C ASP A 43 7.80 12.87 -3.74
N ALA A 44 8.47 13.35 -4.79
CA ALA A 44 7.90 13.51 -6.13
C ALA A 44 7.44 12.18 -6.78
N ASN A 45 7.78 11.03 -6.19
CA ASN A 45 7.29 9.72 -6.62
C ASN A 45 6.13 9.21 -5.75
N ALA A 46 5.54 10.04 -4.90
CA ALA A 46 4.47 9.63 -4.01
C ALA A 46 3.28 9.04 -4.80
N ILE A 47 2.80 7.89 -4.32
CA ILE A 47 1.62 7.22 -4.84
C ILE A 47 0.67 6.99 -3.68
N GLN A 48 -0.46 7.67 -3.74
CA GLN A 48 -1.56 7.55 -2.81
C GLN A 48 -2.40 6.32 -3.11
N ILE A 49 -3.03 5.78 -2.07
CA ILE A 49 -3.92 4.64 -2.11
C ILE A 49 -5.28 5.11 -1.58
N TRP A 50 -6.28 5.11 -2.45
CA TRP A 50 -7.62 5.61 -2.19
C TRP A 50 -8.66 4.49 -2.17
N LEU A 51 -9.63 4.61 -1.28
CA LEU A 51 -10.88 3.87 -1.35
C LEU A 51 -11.95 4.78 -1.94
N ASN A 52 -12.51 4.39 -3.08
CA ASN A 52 -13.63 5.12 -3.69
C ASN A 52 -14.94 4.41 -3.38
N LEU A 53 -15.86 5.12 -2.74
CA LEU A 53 -17.25 4.75 -2.56
C LEU A 53 -18.13 5.63 -3.45
N PRO A 54 -19.40 5.27 -3.72
CA PRO A 54 -20.29 6.05 -4.59
C PRO A 54 -20.41 7.53 -4.18
N GLU A 55 -20.38 7.83 -2.89
CA GLU A 55 -20.63 9.18 -2.37
C GLU A 55 -19.35 9.85 -1.83
N GLN A 56 -18.28 9.09 -1.59
CA GLN A 56 -17.11 9.59 -0.88
C GLN A 56 -15.84 8.83 -1.24
N THR A 57 -14.72 9.56 -1.31
CA THR A 57 -13.38 9.00 -1.51
C THR A 57 -12.55 9.21 -0.27
N PHE A 58 -11.83 8.17 0.15
CA PHE A 58 -11.00 8.23 1.34
C PHE A 58 -9.56 7.84 1.05
N LEU A 59 -8.62 8.67 1.50
CA LEU A 59 -7.20 8.34 1.47
C LEU A 59 -6.93 7.28 2.54
N VAL A 60 -6.45 6.11 2.11
CA VAL A 60 -6.08 5.00 3.00
C VAL A 60 -4.63 5.13 3.44
N GLY A 61 -3.75 5.56 2.51
CA GLY A 61 -2.33 5.72 2.78
C GLY A 61 -1.52 5.79 1.50
N TYR A 62 -0.27 5.37 1.57
CA TYR A 62 0.71 5.50 0.49
C TYR A 62 1.42 4.18 0.19
N ILE A 63 1.86 4.03 -1.05
CA ILE A 63 2.85 3.03 -1.41
C ILE A 63 4.19 3.36 -0.73
N PRO A 64 4.92 2.37 -0.19
CA PRO A 64 6.27 2.60 0.34
C PRO A 64 7.18 3.29 -0.69
N ARG A 65 7.83 4.39 -0.28
CA ARG A 65 8.69 5.25 -1.12
C ARG A 65 9.61 4.52 -2.12
N GLN A 66 10.29 3.46 -1.69
CA GLN A 66 11.20 2.70 -2.58
C GLN A 66 10.44 1.99 -3.71
N LEU A 67 9.28 1.40 -3.41
CA LEU A 67 8.41 0.82 -4.44
C LEU A 67 7.79 1.90 -5.30
N ALA A 68 7.41 3.03 -4.69
CA ALA A 68 6.79 4.13 -5.40
C ALA A 68 7.71 4.69 -6.50
N LYS A 69 9.01 4.85 -6.22
CA LYS A 69 10.02 5.25 -7.22
C LYS A 69 10.08 4.32 -8.43
N ILE A 70 10.00 3.00 -8.21
CA ILE A 70 10.02 2.02 -9.30
C ILE A 70 8.71 2.10 -10.07
N LEU A 71 7.58 2.06 -9.37
CA LEU A 71 6.26 2.02 -9.99
C LEU A 71 5.94 3.30 -10.76
N ARG A 72 6.31 4.49 -10.25
CA ARG A 72 5.99 5.79 -10.85
C ARG A 72 6.37 5.89 -12.32
N GLN A 73 7.47 5.26 -12.73
CA GLN A 73 7.96 5.27 -14.11
C GLN A 73 7.09 4.47 -15.08
N HIS A 74 6.28 3.53 -14.56
CA HIS A 74 5.49 2.59 -15.35
C HIS A 74 3.99 2.73 -15.10
N LEU A 75 3.59 3.57 -14.14
CA LEU A 75 2.21 3.97 -13.93
C LEU A 75 1.93 5.19 -14.81
N SER A 76 1.03 5.04 -15.78
CA SER A 76 0.36 6.19 -16.40
C SER A 76 -0.68 6.75 -15.43
N ASP A 77 -1.22 7.94 -15.71
CA ASP A 77 -2.32 8.55 -14.94
C ASP A 77 -3.62 7.71 -14.93
N ALA A 78 -3.61 6.53 -15.56
CA ALA A 78 -4.66 5.54 -15.44
C ALA A 78 -4.79 5.04 -14.00
N HIS A 79 -6.01 5.06 -13.48
CA HIS A 79 -6.36 4.49 -12.18
C HIS A 79 -6.00 3.00 -12.14
N ILE A 80 -4.85 2.69 -11.54
CA ILE A 80 -4.46 1.30 -11.34
C ILE A 80 -5.20 0.79 -10.12
N VAL A 81 -5.94 -0.29 -10.34
CA VAL A 81 -6.72 -0.94 -9.31
C VAL A 81 -5.83 -1.95 -8.59
N ALA A 82 -5.61 -1.71 -7.30
CA ALA A 82 -4.98 -2.65 -6.39
C ALA A 82 -6.03 -3.34 -5.53
N LEU A 83 -5.69 -4.52 -4.99
CA LEU A 83 -6.55 -5.25 -4.08
C LEU A 83 -5.95 -5.20 -2.68
N SER A 84 -6.77 -4.91 -1.68
CA SER A 84 -6.38 -5.22 -0.30
C SER A 84 -6.38 -6.74 -0.14
N ASN A 85 -5.26 -7.34 0.29
CA ASN A 85 -5.12 -8.81 0.28
C ASN A 85 -5.01 -9.40 1.67
N ARG A 86 -4.56 -8.61 2.64
CA ARG A 86 -4.60 -9.01 4.04
C ARG A 86 -4.77 -7.78 4.90
N ILE A 87 -5.77 -7.80 5.76
CA ILE A 87 -5.96 -6.76 6.77
C ILE A 87 -5.77 -7.46 8.11
N SER A 88 -4.82 -6.98 8.91
CA SER A 88 -4.60 -7.48 10.25
C SER A 88 -4.64 -6.35 11.25
N TRP A 89 -5.53 -6.52 12.23
CA TRP A 89 -5.66 -5.65 13.37
C TRP A 89 -4.85 -6.22 14.54
N HIS A 90 -3.89 -5.46 15.07
CA HIS A 90 -3.10 -5.89 16.22
C HIS A 90 -3.36 -4.98 17.42
N LEU A 91 -3.98 -5.56 18.45
CA LEU A 91 -4.26 -4.91 19.73
C LEU A 91 -3.14 -5.27 20.73
N HIS A 92 -2.09 -4.47 20.81
CA HIS A 92 -1.19 -4.52 21.98
C HIS A 92 -0.53 -3.15 22.22
N ARG A 93 -0.81 -2.54 23.39
CA ARG A 93 -0.15 -1.34 23.95
C ARG A 93 0.08 -0.17 22.98
N GLY A 94 -0.87 0.06 22.07
CA GLY A 94 -0.81 1.10 21.04
C GLY A 94 -1.38 0.55 19.74
N LYS A 95 -2.56 1.04 19.34
CA LYS A 95 -3.38 0.54 18.23
C LYS A 95 -2.60 0.62 16.91
N THR A 96 -2.03 -0.49 16.42
CA THR A 96 -1.38 -0.51 15.10
C THR A 96 -2.21 -1.35 14.14
N MET A 97 -2.86 -0.66 13.20
CA MET A 97 -3.51 -1.26 12.05
C MET A 97 -2.47 -1.62 10.98
N GLU A 98 -2.54 -2.82 10.43
CA GLU A 98 -1.71 -3.25 9.31
C GLU A 98 -2.59 -3.68 8.13
N ILE A 99 -2.35 -3.09 6.96
CA ILE A 99 -2.96 -3.51 5.69
C ILE A 99 -1.83 -3.90 4.73
N GLU A 100 -1.86 -5.14 4.23
CA GLU A 100 -1.06 -5.57 3.09
C GLU A 100 -1.87 -5.42 1.79
N LEU A 101 -1.28 -4.69 0.85
CA LEU A 101 -1.78 -4.52 -0.50
C LEU A 101 -1.26 -5.64 -1.41
N LEU A 102 -2.09 -6.06 -2.36
CA LEU A 102 -1.74 -6.85 -3.51
C LEU A 102 -1.90 -6.02 -4.77
N LEU A 103 -0.79 -5.73 -5.42
CA LEU A 103 -0.76 -5.01 -6.68
C LEU A 103 -0.43 -5.98 -7.80
N GLN A 104 -1.33 -6.08 -8.78
CA GLN A 104 -1.07 -6.76 -10.04
C GLN A 104 -0.71 -5.72 -11.09
N THR A 105 0.46 -5.85 -11.72
CA THR A 105 0.94 -4.86 -12.70
C THR A 105 1.84 -5.50 -13.75
N GLN A 106 2.11 -4.76 -14.82
CA GLN A 106 3.02 -5.14 -15.89
C GLN A 106 4.22 -4.20 -15.89
N LEU A 107 5.41 -4.74 -15.67
CA LEU A 107 6.67 -4.00 -15.67
C LEU A 107 7.67 -4.60 -16.66
N PRO A 108 8.65 -3.82 -17.16
CA PRO A 108 9.87 -4.37 -17.76
C PRO A 108 10.56 -5.32 -16.78
N TRP A 109 11.23 -6.35 -17.29
CA TRP A 109 11.79 -7.43 -16.47
C TRP A 109 12.75 -6.93 -15.37
N GLN A 110 13.59 -5.93 -15.67
CA GLN A 110 14.53 -5.36 -14.70
C GLN A 110 13.78 -4.68 -13.54
N SER A 111 12.82 -3.81 -13.86
CA SER A 111 11.95 -3.15 -12.87
C SER A 111 11.12 -4.17 -12.08
N ALA A 112 10.69 -5.25 -12.74
CA ALA A 112 9.91 -6.32 -12.13
C ALA A 112 10.72 -7.06 -11.05
N ILE A 113 11.97 -7.41 -11.34
CA ILE A 113 12.88 -8.05 -10.38
C ILE A 113 13.14 -7.10 -9.20
N GLN A 114 13.49 -5.85 -9.48
CA GLN A 114 13.75 -4.84 -8.45
C GLN A 114 12.53 -4.67 -7.53
N ALA A 115 11.34 -4.44 -8.10
CA ALA A 115 10.11 -4.28 -7.34
C ALA A 115 9.79 -5.51 -6.48
N THR A 116 9.99 -6.71 -7.01
CA THR A 116 9.75 -7.97 -6.29
C THR A 116 10.70 -8.12 -5.10
N LEU A 117 12.00 -7.89 -5.29
CA LEU A 117 12.98 -7.95 -4.21
C LEU A 117 12.68 -6.92 -3.12
N PHE A 118 12.34 -5.69 -3.48
CA PHE A 118 11.94 -4.66 -2.52
C PHE A 118 10.66 -5.01 -1.78
N ALA A 119 9.66 -5.55 -2.45
CA ALA A 119 8.42 -6.00 -1.82
C ALA A 119 8.68 -7.11 -0.79
N ILE A 120 9.52 -8.09 -1.13
CA ILE A 120 9.94 -9.15 -0.20
C ILE A 120 10.69 -8.56 1.00
N TRP A 121 11.67 -7.69 0.75
CA TRP A 121 12.44 -7.05 1.82
C TRP A 121 11.56 -6.21 2.75
N LEU A 122 10.63 -5.42 2.20
CA LEU A 122 9.69 -4.62 2.99
C LEU A 122 8.83 -5.50 3.90
N ARG A 123 8.35 -6.63 3.38
CA ARG A 123 7.58 -7.60 4.17
C ARG A 123 8.42 -8.23 5.27
N GLN A 124 9.65 -8.64 4.96
CA GLN A 124 10.56 -9.22 5.96
C GLN A 124 10.88 -8.20 7.06
N LYS A 125 11.29 -6.98 6.69
CA LYS A 125 11.53 -5.89 7.64
C LYS A 125 10.31 -5.65 8.54
N HIS A 126 9.10 -5.67 7.97
CA HIS A 126 7.88 -5.50 8.73
C HIS A 126 7.61 -6.66 9.69
N GLN A 127 7.85 -7.91 9.26
CA GLN A 127 7.74 -9.09 10.13
C GLN A 127 8.74 -9.02 11.29
N TRP A 128 9.97 -8.59 11.04
CA TRP A 128 10.99 -8.45 12.09
C TRP A 128 10.61 -7.37 13.11
N GLN A 129 10.08 -6.24 12.64
CA GLN A 129 9.52 -5.21 13.51
C GLN A 129 8.37 -5.74 14.37
N ARG A 130 7.55 -6.68 13.85
CA ARG A 130 6.50 -7.34 14.63
C ARG A 130 7.06 -8.27 15.69
N PHE A 131 8.10 -9.04 15.38
CA PHE A 131 8.76 -9.91 16.35
C PHE A 131 9.42 -9.11 17.47
N ALA A 132 10.15 -8.04 17.13
CA ALA A 132 10.81 -7.17 18.10
C ALA A 132 9.83 -6.43 19.03
N LYS A 133 8.59 -6.18 18.59
CA LYS A 133 7.53 -5.59 19.43
C LYS A 133 6.79 -6.60 20.31
N ARG A 134 6.99 -7.90 20.07
CA ARG A 134 6.37 -9.01 20.83
C ARG A 134 7.30 -9.62 21.87
N ALA A 135 8.61 -9.51 21.66
CA ALA A 135 9.65 -9.83 22.65
C ALA A 135 9.76 -8.72 23.69
#